data_AF-A0A6A3UQN9-F1
#
_entry.id   AF-A0A6A3UQN9-F1
#
_cell.length_a   1.000
_cell.length_b   1.000
_cell.length_c   1.000
_cell.angle_alpha   90.00
_cell.angle_beta   90.00
_cell.angle_gamma   90.00
#
_symmetry.space_group_name_H-M   'P 1'
#
loop_
_entity.id
_entity.type
_entity.pdbx_description
1 polymer ?
#
loop_
_entity_poly.entity_id
_entity_poly.type
_entity_poly.pdbx_seq_one_letter_code
_entity_poly.pdbx_strand_id
1 'polypeptide(L)'
;MVDGKRKNFTDADDALLLKQIIADEPYTGGYGKVMERWQEVADTLNASDEFSRDNLTAKTAQNRFNLLLGKCIMTWLLKCALY
;
A
#
# COMPACT_ATOMS: atom_id res chain seq x y z
N MET A 1 -17.61 23.80 -5.58
CA MET A 1 -17.38 22.86 -4.47
C MET A 1 -16.76 21.63 -5.08
N VAL A 2 -15.47 21.40 -4.83
CA VAL A 2 -14.68 20.35 -5.51
C VAL A 2 -15.23 18.99 -5.09
N ASP A 3 -15.64 18.21 -6.08
CA ASP A 3 -16.25 16.89 -5.92
C ASP A 3 -15.27 15.98 -5.18
N GLY A 4 -15.54 15.73 -3.90
CA GLY A 4 -14.76 14.88 -3.01
C GLY A 4 -14.91 13.40 -3.37
N LYS A 5 -14.63 13.03 -4.62
CA LYS A 5 -14.47 11.64 -5.01
C LYS A 5 -13.19 11.14 -4.39
N ARG A 6 -13.31 10.38 -3.30
CA ARG A 6 -12.24 9.51 -2.81
C ARG A 6 -11.72 8.72 -4.02
N LYS A 7 -10.58 9.13 -4.59
CA LYS A 7 -9.95 8.40 -5.71
C LYS A 7 -9.67 6.99 -5.22
N ASN A 8 -10.37 6.00 -5.75
CA ASN A 8 -10.12 4.61 -5.37
C ASN A 8 -8.73 4.22 -5.83
N PHE A 9 -8.07 3.36 -5.05
CA PHE A 9 -6.81 2.73 -5.47
C PHE A 9 -7.06 1.96 -6.77
N THR A 10 -6.32 2.31 -7.81
CA THR A 10 -6.28 1.54 -9.06
C THR A 10 -5.27 0.42 -8.96
N ASP A 11 -5.37 -0.58 -9.83
CA ASP A 11 -4.40 -1.68 -9.86
C ASP A 11 -2.97 -1.18 -10.17
N ALA A 12 -2.85 -0.08 -10.92
CA ALA A 12 -1.57 0.59 -11.18
C ALA A 12 -1.00 1.25 -9.91
N ASP A 13 -1.84 1.95 -9.14
CA ASP A 13 -1.44 2.52 -7.84
C ASP A 13 -1.02 1.43 -6.85
N ASP A 14 -1.74 0.29 -6.83
CA ASP A 14 -1.39 -0.86 -6.00
C ASP A 14 -0.02 -1.45 -6.40
N ALA A 15 0.28 -1.51 -7.70
CA ALA A 15 1.58 -1.97 -8.18
C ALA A 15 2.72 -1.03 -7.78
N LEU A 16 2.52 0.29 -7.88
CA LEU A 16 3.50 1.30 -7.43
C LEU A 16 3.71 1.24 -5.92
N LEU A 17 2.62 1.13 -5.15
CA LEU A 17 2.66 0.96 -3.70
C LEU A 17 3.47 -0.29 -3.31
N LEU A 18 3.22 -1.43 -3.96
CA LEU A 18 3.94 -2.66 -3.69
C LEU A 18 5.42 -2.58 -4.08
N LYS A 19 5.75 -1.95 -5.21
CA LYS A 19 7.15 -1.72 -5.61
C LYS A 19 7.90 -0.91 -4.56
N GLN A 20 7.28 0.16 -4.06
CA GLN A 20 7.90 1.02 -3.04
C GLN A 20 8.06 0.29 -1.70
N ILE A 21 7.06 -0.51 -1.29
CA ILE A 21 7.14 -1.32 -0.06
C ILE A 21 8.25 -2.39 -0.15
N ILE A 22 8.49 -2.96 -1.33
CA ILE A 22 9.60 -3.90 -1.54
C ILE A 22 10.95 -3.17 -1.48
N ALA A 23 11.04 -1.94 -1.99
CA ALA A 23 12.27 -1.15 -1.97
C ALA A 23 12.63 -0.66 -0.56
N ASP A 24 11.65 -0.14 0.19
CA ASP A 24 11.89 0.47 1.50
C ASP A 24 11.77 -0.52 2.67
N GLU A 25 11.20 -1.71 2.42
CA GLU A 25 10.94 -2.76 3.40
C GLU A 25 10.42 -2.24 4.76
N PRO A 26 9.30 -1.49 4.80
CA PRO A 26 8.85 -0.78 6.00
C PRO A 26 8.51 -1.71 7.18
N TYR A 27 8.38 -3.01 6.93
CA TYR A 27 8.12 -4.08 7.90
C TYR A 27 9.38 -4.59 8.61
N THR A 28 10.58 -4.27 8.14
CA THR A 28 11.85 -4.65 8.81
C THR A 28 12.27 -3.64 9.88
N GLY A 29 11.57 -2.51 9.98
CA GLY A 29 11.76 -1.54 11.05
C GLY A 29 11.54 -2.18 12.43
N GLY A 30 12.51 -2.06 13.33
CA GLY A 30 12.39 -2.56 14.69
C GLY A 30 11.17 -1.99 15.45
N TYR A 31 10.85 -2.58 16.60
CA TYR A 31 9.72 -2.18 17.45
C TYR A 31 9.63 -0.65 17.62
N GLY A 32 8.51 -0.07 17.17
CA GLY A 32 8.22 1.37 17.26
C GLY A 32 8.61 2.22 16.04
N LYS A 33 9.46 1.71 15.13
CA LYS A 33 9.90 2.45 13.92
C LYS A 33 9.13 2.10 12.64
N VAL A 34 8.32 1.06 12.69
CA VAL A 34 7.53 0.58 11.53
C VAL A 34 6.68 1.70 10.94
N MET A 35 5.95 2.48 11.77
CA MET A 35 5.09 3.55 11.27
C MET A 35 5.86 4.74 10.65
N GLU A 36 7.07 5.01 11.11
CA GLU A 36 7.96 6.02 10.53
C GLU A 36 8.38 5.59 9.12
N ARG A 37 8.77 4.32 8.94
CA ARG A 37 9.06 3.75 7.62
C ARG A 37 7.86 3.75 6.67
N TRP A 38 6.66 3.47 7.20
CA TRP A 38 5.43 3.61 6.40
C TRP A 38 5.15 5.06 6.00
N GLN A 39 5.59 6.03 6.79
CA GLN A 39 5.48 7.45 6.45
C GLN A 39 6.49 7.80 5.34
N GLU A 40 7.72 7.30 5.39
CA GLU A 40 8.71 7.45 4.31
C GLU A 40 8.20 6.92 2.96
N VAL A 41 7.56 5.74 2.97
CA VAL A 41 6.90 5.17 1.78
C VAL A 41 5.79 6.09 1.26
N ALA A 42 4.97 6.63 2.17
CA ALA A 42 3.88 7.52 1.81
C ALA A 42 4.38 8.85 1.24
N ASP A 43 5.43 9.42 1.82
CA ASP A 43 6.03 10.67 1.38
C ASP A 43 6.69 10.49 0.00
N THR A 44 7.37 9.37 -0.23
CA THR A 44 7.96 9.04 -1.53
C THR A 44 6.90 8.89 -2.63
N LEU A 45 5.79 8.21 -2.31
CA LEU A 45 4.67 8.05 -3.25
C LEU A 45 3.92 9.37 -3.48
N ASN A 46 3.74 10.20 -2.45
CA ASN A 46 3.14 11.53 -2.58
C ASN A 46 4.02 12.49 -3.39
N ALA A 47 5.35 12.30 -3.39
CA ALA A 47 6.29 13.09 -4.18
C ALA A 47 6.36 12.65 -5.66
N SER A 48 5.79 11.49 -6.00
CA SER A 48 5.73 10.99 -7.38
C SER A 48 4.45 11.44 -8.07
N ASP A 49 4.58 12.14 -9.20
CA ASP A 49 3.45 12.50 -10.07
C ASP A 49 2.74 11.28 -10.70
N GLU A 50 3.36 10.10 -10.63
CA GLU A 50 2.80 8.85 -11.14
C GLU A 50 1.70 8.28 -10.21
N PHE A 51 1.72 8.66 -8.93
CA PHE A 51 0.73 8.22 -7.97
C PHE A 51 -0.52 9.10 -8.08
N SER A 52 -1.63 8.51 -8.53
CA SER A 52 -2.83 9.28 -8.87
C SER A 52 -3.52 9.93 -7.65
N ARG A 53 -3.13 9.54 -6.43
CA ARG A 53 -3.81 9.91 -5.20
C ARG A 53 -3.03 10.90 -4.37
N ASP A 54 -3.66 12.06 -4.19
CA ASP A 54 -3.19 13.11 -3.29
C ASP A 54 -3.40 12.70 -1.82
N ASN A 55 -2.37 12.88 -0.99
CA ASN A 55 -2.41 12.72 0.47
C ASN A 55 -2.50 11.25 0.96
N LEU A 56 -1.62 10.38 0.47
CA LEU A 56 -1.40 9.06 1.06
C LEU A 56 -0.81 9.20 2.47
N THR A 57 -1.37 8.48 3.44
CA THR A 57 -0.84 8.43 4.81
C THR A 57 -0.25 7.05 5.09
N ALA A 58 0.72 6.98 6.01
CA ALA A 58 1.32 5.72 6.47
C ALA A 58 0.28 4.65 6.82
N LYS A 59 -0.79 5.04 7.53
CA LYS A 59 -1.88 4.15 7.93
C LYS A 59 -2.69 3.65 6.72
N THR A 60 -2.94 4.51 5.73
CA THR A 60 -3.65 4.11 4.52
C THR A 60 -2.81 3.15 3.66
N ALA A 61 -1.50 3.42 3.52
CA ALA A 61 -0.56 2.54 2.83
C ALA A 61 -0.50 1.15 3.48
N GLN A 62 -0.34 1.09 4.80
CA GLN A 62 -0.31 -0.16 5.56
C GLN A 62 -1.64 -0.94 5.45
N ASN A 63 -2.79 -0.27 5.60
CA ASN A 63 -4.10 -0.91 5.46
C ASN A 63 -4.30 -1.49 4.05
N ARG A 64 -3.84 -0.78 3.02
CA ARG A 64 -3.94 -1.25 1.63
C ARG A 64 -3.04 -2.46 1.40
N PHE A 65 -1.81 -2.43 1.91
CA PHE A 65 -0.89 -3.56 1.86
C PHE A 65 -1.48 -4.81 2.53
N ASN A 66 -2.03 -4.67 3.75
CA ASN A 66 -2.67 -5.78 4.45
C ASN A 66 -3.87 -6.35 3.67
N LEU A 67 -4.66 -5.48 3.02
CA LEU A 67 -5.76 -5.91 2.15
C LEU A 67 -5.26 -6.69 0.93
N LEU A 68 -4.16 -6.25 0.30
CA LEU A 68 -3.55 -6.93 -0.85
C LEU A 68 -2.95 -8.28 -0.45
N LEU A 69 -2.28 -8.37 0.71
CA LEU A 69 -1.80 -9.63 1.28
C LEU A 69 -2.95 -10.58 1.59
N GLY A 70 -4.02 -10.07 2.24
CA GLY A 70 -5.22 -10.85 2.54
C GLY A 70 -5.87 -11.40 1.28
N LYS A 71 -6.00 -10.59 0.23
CA LYS A 71 -6.48 -11.05 -1.09
C LYS A 71 -5.58 -12.14 -1.67
N CYS A 72 -4.27 -11.96 -1.58
CA CYS A 72 -3.30 -12.92 -2.12
C CYS A 72 -3.40 -14.26 -1.37
N ILE A 73 -3.33 -14.23 -0.03
CA ILE A 73 -3.43 -15.42 0.82
C ILE A 73 -4.76 -16.13 0.63
N MET A 74 -5.89 -15.42 0.59
CA MET A 74 -7.21 -16.04 0.39
C MET A 74 -7.33 -16.66 -1.00
N THR A 75 -6.80 -16.00 -2.04
CA THR A 75 -6.79 -16.56 -3.40
C THR A 75 -5.90 -17.80 -3.47
N TRP A 76 -4.76 -17.78 -2.78
CA TRP A 76 -3.84 -18.91 -2.72
C TRP A 76 -4.44 -20.09 -1.94
N LEU A 77 -5.04 -19.83 -0.77
CA LEU A 77 -5.73 -20.83 0.04
C LEU A 77 -6.95 -21.43 -0.66
N LEU A 78 -7.78 -20.62 -1.34
CA LEU A 78 -8.90 -21.12 -2.13
C LEU A 78 -8.43 -21.97 -3.32
N LYS A 79 -7.34 -21.58 -3.99
CA LYS A 79 -6.75 -22.39 -5.07
C LYS A 79 -6.08 -23.67 -4.56
N CYS A 80 -5.42 -23.63 -3.41
CA CYS A 80 -4.79 -24.80 -2.79
C CYS A 80 -5.81 -25.76 -2.16
N ALA A 81 -6.96 -25.27 -1.67
CA ALA A 81 -8.04 -26.12 -1.16
C ALA A 81 -8.90 -26.78 -2.26
N LEU A 82 -8.72 -26.35 -3.51
CA LEU A 82 -9.37 -26.92 -4.70
C LEU A 82 -8.46 -27.94 -5.44
N TYR A 83 -7.28 -28.26 -4.89
CA TYR A 83 -6.36 -29.28 -5.40
C TYR A 83 -6.10 -30.37 -4.36
#